data_AF-A0A7W4VQE9-F1
#
_entry.id   AF-A0A7W4VQE9-F1
#
_cell.length_a   1.000
_cell.length_b   1.000
_cell.length_c   1.000
_cell.angle_alpha   90.00
_cell.angle_beta   90.00
_cell.angle_gamma   90.00
#
_symmetry.space_group_name_H-M   'P 1'
#
loop_
_entity.id
_entity.type
_entity.pdbx_description
1 polymer ?
#
loop_
_entity_poly.entity_id
_entity_poly.type
_entity_poly.pdbx_seq_one_letter_code
_entity_poly.pdbx_strand_id
1 'polypeptide(L)' 'MFNFDDLRIDRIMDLDPFPLPIGFMFPGAELSDLAAPQRSLLGWHRIDFDHAEVLLGCDSFLLQTADLKILIETCVGENK' A
#
# COMPACT_ATOMS: atom_id res chain seq x y z
N MET A 1 12.72 4.63 4.97
CA MET A 1 13.69 5.58 4.38
C MET A 1 14.49 4.82 3.33
N PHE A 2 14.46 5.31 2.09
CA PHE A 2 15.28 4.82 0.98
C PHE A 2 16.24 5.94 0.57
N ASN A 3 17.50 5.61 0.34
CA ASN A 3 18.53 6.57 -0.08
C ASN A 3 19.05 6.16 -1.46
N PHE A 4 19.10 7.12 -2.38
CA PHE A 4 19.66 6.95 -3.72
C PHE A 4 20.60 8.13 -3.99
N ASP A 5 21.90 7.94 -3.75
CA ASP A 5 22.91 9.00 -3.85
C ASP A 5 22.48 10.26 -3.07
N ASP A 6 22.23 11.36 -3.78
CA ASP A 6 21.82 12.67 -3.23
C ASP A 6 20.30 12.80 -2.99
N LEU A 7 19.55 11.72 -3.15
CA LEU A 7 18.10 11.65 -3.01
C LEU A 7 17.72 10.84 -1.77
N ARG A 8 16.88 11.42 -0.91
CA ARG A 8 16.21 10.73 0.20
C ARG A 8 14.72 10.59 -0.09
N ILE A 9 14.18 9.40 0.16
CA ILE A 9 12.73 9.12 0.10
C ILE A 9 12.27 8.58 1.45
N ASP A 10 11.36 9.32 2.08
CA ASP A 10 10.68 8.90 3.31
C ASP A 10 9.24 8.49 2.98
N ARG A 11 8.85 7.30 3.44
CA ARG A 11 7.46 6.84 3.41
C ARG A 11 6.76 7.40 4.66
N ILE A 12 5.65 8.08 4.45
CA ILE A 12 4.77 8.60 5.50
C ILE A 12 3.47 7.81 5.40
N MET A 13 3.18 6.99 6.42
CA MET A 13 1.91 6.27 6.49
C MET A 13 0.83 7.25 6.92
N ASP A 14 -0.17 7.46 6.06
CA ASP A 14 -1.29 8.35 6.36
C ASP A 14 -2.38 7.59 7.12
N LEU A 15 -2.75 6.40 6.64
CA LEU A 15 -3.77 5.55 7.25
C LEU A 15 -3.19 4.16 7.50
N ASP A 16 -3.43 3.64 8.71
CA ASP A 16 -3.13 2.25 9.04
C ASP A 16 -3.83 1.31 8.04
N PRO A 17 -3.21 0.19 7.65
CA PRO A 17 -3.83 -0.72 6.70
C PRO A 17 -5.22 -1.16 7.15
N PHE A 18 -6.21 -0.98 6.28
CA PHE A 18 -7.60 -1.33 6.54
C PHE A 18 -8.08 -2.42 5.58
N PRO A 19 -8.97 -3.32 6.04
CA PRO A 19 -9.48 -4.40 5.21
C PRO A 19 -10.51 -3.91 4.19
N LEU A 20 -10.41 -4.42 2.97
CA LEU A 20 -11.43 -4.29 1.93
C LEU A 20 -11.76 -5.66 1.34
N PRO A 21 -13.03 -5.96 1.05
CA PRO A 21 -13.40 -7.21 0.38
C PRO A 21 -12.65 -7.38 -0.94
N ILE A 22 -12.15 -8.58 -1.22
CA ILE A 22 -11.42 -8.87 -2.47
C ILE A 22 -12.23 -8.49 -3.71
N GLY A 23 -13.54 -8.81 -3.74
CA GLY A 23 -14.40 -8.46 -4.86
C GLY A 23 -14.61 -6.95 -5.07
N PHE A 24 -14.35 -6.13 -4.03
CA PHE A 24 -14.36 -4.67 -4.16
C PHE A 24 -13.08 -4.17 -4.86
N MET A 25 -11.91 -4.70 -4.47
CA MET A 25 -10.62 -4.32 -5.06
C MET A 25 -10.37 -4.95 -6.43
N PHE A 26 -10.87 -6.17 -6.64
CA PHE A 26 -10.68 -6.97 -7.84
C PHE A 26 -12.05 -7.47 -8.34
N PRO A 27 -12.81 -6.63 -9.06
CA PRO A 27 -14.14 -6.99 -9.52
C PRO A 27 -14.15 -8.27 -10.37
N GLY A 28 -14.95 -9.25 -9.96
CA GLY A 28 -15.10 -10.54 -10.65
C GLY A 28 -13.99 -11.56 -10.36
N ALA A 29 -13.05 -11.25 -9.46
CA ALA A 29 -12.06 -12.21 -8.98
C ALA A 29 -12.57 -12.95 -7.74
N GLU A 30 -12.27 -14.24 -7.65
CA GLU A 30 -12.48 -15.07 -6.48
C GLU A 30 -11.18 -15.21 -5.68
N LEU A 31 -11.28 -15.51 -4.38
CA LEU A 31 -10.11 -15.72 -3.52
C LEU A 31 -9.15 -16.79 -4.08
N SER A 32 -9.70 -17.82 -4.72
CA SER A 32 -8.93 -18.90 -5.34
C SER A 32 -7.99 -18.41 -6.46
N ASP A 33 -8.36 -17.34 -7.15
CA ASP A 33 -7.55 -16.76 -8.24
C ASP A 33 -6.26 -16.12 -7.71
N LEU A 34 -6.28 -15.68 -6.45
CA LEU A 34 -5.15 -15.06 -5.74
C LEU A 34 -4.33 -16.08 -4.95
N ALA A 35 -4.98 -17.14 -4.46
CA ALA A 35 -4.37 -18.11 -3.54
C ALA A 35 -3.42 -19.11 -4.20
N ALA A 36 -3.61 -19.49 -5.47
CA ALA A 36 -2.80 -20.55 -6.11
C ALA A 36 -1.54 -20.03 -6.84
N PRO A 37 -1.58 -18.97 -7.67
CA PRO A 37 -0.39 -18.51 -8.40
C PRO A 37 0.47 -17.50 -7.64
N GLN A 38 -0.05 -16.84 -6.60
CA GLN A 38 0.54 -15.61 -6.06
C GLN A 38 0.73 -15.59 -4.54
N ARG A 39 0.37 -16.65 -3.80
CA ARG A 39 0.42 -16.66 -2.33
C ARG A 39 1.79 -16.34 -1.72
N SER A 40 2.88 -16.71 -2.39
CA SER A 40 4.24 -16.34 -1.99
C SER A 40 4.58 -14.87 -2.27
N LEU A 41 4.00 -14.28 -3.32
CA LEU A 41 4.17 -12.88 -3.71
C LEU A 41 3.30 -11.94 -2.87
N LEU A 42 2.07 -12.37 -2.58
CA LEU A 42 1.04 -11.65 -1.84
C LEU A 42 1.06 -11.95 -0.33
N GLY A 43 2.11 -12.62 0.14
CA GLY A 43 2.23 -13.18 1.48
C GLY A 43 1.84 -12.23 2.63
N TRP A 44 1.37 -12.87 3.72
CA TRP A 44 0.86 -12.50 5.06
C TRP A 44 0.46 -11.06 5.43
N HIS A 45 0.94 -10.02 4.76
CA HIS A 45 0.74 -8.62 5.17
C HIS A 45 -0.19 -7.83 4.25
N ARG A 46 -0.71 -8.44 3.18
CA ARG A 46 -1.50 -7.75 2.14
C ARG A 46 -2.84 -8.40 1.84
N ILE A 47 -2.98 -9.70 2.07
CA ILE A 47 -4.25 -10.42 1.89
C ILE A 47 -4.53 -11.25 3.14
N ASP A 48 -5.72 -11.06 3.69
CA ASP A 48 -6.32 -11.95 4.66
C ASP A 48 -7.10 -13.03 3.88
N PHE A 49 -6.47 -14.20 3.76
CA PHE A 49 -7.06 -15.34 3.07
C PHE A 49 -8.18 -16.01 3.88
N ASP A 50 -8.24 -15.80 5.19
CA ASP A 50 -9.27 -16.40 6.04
C ASP A 50 -10.59 -15.62 5.94
N HIS A 51 -10.50 -14.29 5.72
CA HIS A 51 -11.66 -13.40 5.59
C HIS A 51 -11.94 -12.94 4.15
N ALA A 52 -11.10 -13.32 3.18
CA ALA A 52 -11.17 -12.88 1.79
C ALA A 52 -11.08 -11.35 1.63
N GLU A 53 -10.11 -10.74 2.32
CA GLU A 53 -9.89 -9.30 2.37
C GLU A 53 -8.49 -8.91 1.90
N VAL A 54 -8.37 -7.70 1.37
CA VAL A 54 -7.10 -7.03 1.04
C VAL A 54 -6.85 -5.96 2.07
N LEU A 55 -5.65 -5.94 2.65
CA LEU A 55 -5.21 -4.87 3.55
C LEU A 55 -4.61 -3.73 2.71
N LEU A 56 -5.33 -2.62 2.62
CA LEU A 56 -4.92 -1.44 1.87
C LEU A 56 -4.36 -0.38 2.83
N GLY A 57 -3.14 0.08 2.58
CA GLY A 57 -2.56 1.23 3.26
C GLY A 57 -2.54 2.45 2.35
N CYS A 58 -2.67 3.65 2.91
CA CYS A 58 -2.47 4.90 2.21
C CYS A 58 -1.15 5.52 2.65
N ASP A 59 -0.26 5.73 1.69
CA ASP A 59 1.08 6.26 1.93
C ASP A 59 1.34 7.50 1.09
N SER A 60 1.89 8.52 1.73
CA SER A 60 2.56 9.62 1.07
C SER A 60 4.07 9.36 1.02
N PHE A 61 4.74 9.97 0.06
CA PHE A 61 6.21 9.93 -0.01
C PHE A 61 6.79 11.33 0.00
N LEU A 62 7.71 11.58 0.93
CA LEU A 62 8.51 12.80 0.95
C LEU A 62 9.84 12.53 0.27
N LEU A 63 10.03 13.16 -0.89
CA LEU A 63 11.25 13.10 -1.66
C LEU A 63 12.07 14.38 -1.40
N GLN A 64 13.36 14.20 -1.11
CA GLN A 64 14.24 15.30 -0.76
C GLN A 64 15.58 15.19 -1.49
N THR A 65 15.98 16.29 -2.11
CA THR A 65 17.36 16.54 -2.58
C THR A 65 17.95 17.71 -1.80
N ALA A 66 19.15 18.16 -2.16
CA ALA A 66 19.73 19.38 -1.61
C ALA A 66 18.83 20.61 -1.81
N ASP A 67 18.15 20.69 -2.96
CA ASP A 67 17.45 21.89 -3.41
C ASP A 67 15.91 21.75 -3.41
N LEU A 68 15.39 20.52 -3.35
CA LEU A 68 13.96 20.25 -3.50
C LEU A 68 13.41 19.42 -2.35
N LYS A 69 12.18 19.75 -1.96
CA LYS A 69 11.32 18.93 -1.10
C LYS A 69 9.98 18.75 -1.80
N ILE A 70 9.68 17.53 -2.20
CA ILE A 70 8.49 17.17 -2.97
C ILE A 70 7.69 16.18 -2.16
N LEU A 71 6.43 16.54 -1.88
CA LEU A 71 5.45 15.61 -1.33
C LEU A 71 4.71 14.96 -2.50
N ILE A 72 4.76 13.63 -2.58
CA ILE A 72 4.02 12.83 -3.55
C ILE A 72 2.80 12.26 -2.83
N GLU A 73 1.62 12.64 -3.33
CA GLU A 73 0.30 12.38 -2.75
C GLU A 73 0.09 12.99 -1.35
N THR A 74 -1.15 13.39 -1.07
CA THR A 74 -1.55 13.90 0.26
C THR A 74 -2.59 12.99 0.95
N CYS A 75 -2.86 11.82 0.35
CA CYS A 75 -3.80 10.82 0.86
C CYS A 75 -5.15 11.42 1.29
N VAL A 76 -5.73 10.98 2.41
CA VAL A 76 -7.12 11.28 2.80
C VAL A 76 -7.24 12.40 3.83
N GLY A 77 -6.12 12.83 4.43
CA GLY A 77 -6.09 13.94 5.39
C GLY A 77 -6.82 13.62 6.70
N GLU A 78 -7.55 14.57 7.28
CA GLU A 78 -8.25 14.40 8.57
C GLU A 78 -9.59 13.65 8.44
N ASN A 79 -10.00 13.25 7.24
CA ASN A 79 -11.25 12.52 7.01
C ASN A 79 -11.00 11.00 6.92
N LYS A 80 -10.38 10.47 7.97
CA LYS A 80 -10.02 9.06 8.16
C LYS A 80 -11.08 8.30 8.94
#